data_AF-A0A8T7EQP2-F1
#
_entry.id   AF-A0A8T7EQP2-F1
#
_cell.length_a   1.000
_cell.length_b   1.000
_cell.length_c   1.000
_cell.angle_alpha   90.00
_cell.angle_beta   90.00
_cell.angle_gamma   90.00
#
_symmetry.space_group_name_H-M   'P 1'
#
loop_
_entity.id
_entity.type
_entity.pdbx_description
1 polymer ?
#
loop_
_entity_poly.entity_id
_entity_poly.type
_entity_poly.pdbx_seq_one_letter_code
_entity_poly.pdbx_strand_id
1 'polypeptide(L)'
;MNAASNVVNEHGAAPLTLDATAAAAGVSKGGLLYHFPSKDQQIEALLDAYLDGFDARIEALLKSNGGFRTRGPISSRIRAGQL
;
A
#
# COMPACT_ATOMS: atom_id res chain seq x y z
N MET A 1 1.03 -8.16 4.38
CA MET A 1 0.70 -6.76 4.03
C MET A 1 0.37 -5.93 5.27
N ASN A 2 -0.66 -6.28 6.06
CA ASN A 2 -1.09 -5.50 7.24
C ASN A 2 0.04 -5.14 8.22
N ALA A 3 0.95 -6.07 8.52
CA ALA A 3 2.09 -5.80 9.41
C ALA A 3 3.03 -4.70 8.89
N ALA A 4 3.32 -4.70 7.58
CA ALA A 4 4.15 -3.65 6.97
C ALA A 4 3.42 -2.29 7.01
N SER A 5 2.12 -2.28 6.74
CA SER A 5 1.29 -1.07 6.83
C SER A 5 1.27 -0.50 8.24
N ASN A 6 1.20 -1.36 9.27
CA ASN A 6 1.26 -0.94 10.67
C ASN A 6 2.61 -0.29 11.00
N VAL A 7 3.73 -0.92 10.60
CA VAL A 7 5.07 -0.35 10.79
C VAL A 7 5.18 1.04 10.17
N VAL A 8 4.66 1.23 8.96
CA VAL A 8 4.67 2.53 8.27
C VAL A 8 3.76 3.55 8.94
N ASN A 9 2.57 3.14 9.39
CA ASN A 9 1.63 4.03 10.06
C ASN A 9 2.15 4.51 11.43
N GLU A 10 2.86 3.65 12.16
CA GLU A 10 3.34 3.93 13.51
C GLU A 10 4.69 4.65 13.53
N HIS A 11 5.57 4.36 12.57
CA HIS A 11 6.96 4.81 12.59
C HIS A 11 7.42 5.54 11.32
N GLY A 12 6.53 5.71 10.34
CA GLY A 12 6.85 6.26 9.03
C GLY A 12 7.57 5.25 8.12
N ALA A 13 7.84 5.68 6.88
CA ALA A 13 8.42 4.79 5.86
C ALA A 13 9.93 4.52 6.05
N ALA A 14 10.66 5.42 6.72
CA ALA A 14 12.11 5.31 6.91
C ALA A 14 12.53 4.02 7.67
N PRO A 15 11.90 3.64 8.80
CA PRO A 15 12.22 2.40 9.52
C PRO A 15 11.64 1.12 8.88
N LEU A 16 10.95 1.20 7.75
CA LEU A 16 10.44 0.01 7.07
C LEU A 16 11.60 -0.84 6.58
N THR A 17 11.73 -2.03 7.17
CA THR A 17 12.66 -3.07 6.75
C THR A 17 11.92 -4.41 6.70
N LEU A 18 12.49 -5.36 5.95
CA LEU A 18 12.00 -6.74 5.94
C LEU A 18 12.04 -7.34 7.36
N ASP A 19 13.07 -7.03 8.15
CA ASP A 19 13.19 -7.53 9.52
C ASP A 19 12.13 -6.93 10.45
N ALA A 20 11.93 -5.61 10.39
CA ALA A 20 10.88 -4.94 11.17
C ALA A 20 9.49 -5.46 10.80
N THR A 21 9.25 -5.72 9.52
CA THR A 21 7.98 -6.31 9.07
C THR A 21 7.83 -7.76 9.53
N ALA A 22 8.88 -8.57 9.43
CA ALA A 22 8.83 -9.98 9.85
C ALA A 22 8.53 -10.07 11.35
N ALA A 23 9.18 -9.22 12.16
CA ALA A 23 8.90 -9.08 13.58
C ALA A 23 7.45 -8.67 13.86
N ALA A 24 6.95 -7.62 13.18
CA ALA A 24 5.57 -7.17 13.34
C ALA A 24 4.52 -8.21 12.86
N ALA A 25 4.88 -9.05 11.88
CA ALA A 25 4.03 -10.11 11.36
C ALA A 25 4.11 -11.42 12.17
N GLY A 26 5.05 -11.54 13.11
CA GLY A 26 5.27 -12.79 13.85
C GLY A 26 5.80 -13.94 12.99
N VAL A 27 6.50 -13.64 11.89
CA VAL A 27 7.05 -14.64 10.96
C VAL A 27 8.57 -14.54 10.87
N SER A 28 9.23 -15.57 10.33
CA SER A 28 10.66 -15.51 10.06
C SER A 28 10.98 -14.62 8.86
N LYS A 29 12.21 -14.08 8.81
CA LYS A 29 12.71 -13.34 7.64
C LYS A 29 12.63 -14.17 6.35
N GLY A 30 12.97 -15.46 6.41
CA GLY A 30 12.85 -16.38 5.28
C GLY A 30 11.40 -16.58 4.82
N GLY A 31 10.45 -16.68 5.76
CA GLY A 31 9.02 -16.74 5.45
C GLY A 31 8.49 -15.44 4.84
N LEU A 32 8.99 -14.28 5.29
CA LEU A 32 8.63 -12.99 4.70
C LEU A 32 9.20 -12.82 3.28
N LEU A 33 10.44 -13.23 3.05
CA LEU A 33 11.11 -13.17 1.75
C LEU A 33 10.39 -13.98 0.66
N TYR A 34 9.62 -15.01 1.05
CA TYR A 34 8.75 -15.72 0.11
C TYR A 34 7.67 -14.82 -0.50
N HIS A 35 7.23 -13.79 0.23
CA HIS A 35 6.22 -12.83 -0.22
C HIS A 35 6.82 -11.53 -0.77
N PHE A 36 7.91 -11.06 -0.15
CA PHE A 36 8.60 -9.83 -0.54
C PHE A 36 10.09 -10.11 -0.71
N PRO A 37 10.52 -10.53 -1.91
CA PRO A 37 11.92 -10.83 -2.20
C PRO A 37 12.89 -9.66 -1.94
N SER A 38 12.40 -8.41 -1.99
CA SER A 38 13.19 -7.23 -1.66
C SER A 38 12.37 -6.19 -0.87
N LYS A 39 13.09 -5.25 -0.24
CA LYS A 39 12.48 -4.07 0.39
C LYS A 39 11.72 -3.21 -0.64
N ASP A 40 12.22 -3.09 -1.86
CA ASP A 40 11.56 -2.31 -2.91
C ASP A 40 10.22 -2.93 -3.30
N GLN A 41 10.17 -4.25 -3.51
CA GLN A 41 8.91 -4.96 -3.80
C GLN A 41 7.92 -4.90 -2.63
N GLN A 42 8.43 -4.87 -1.40
CA GLN A 42 7.59 -4.63 -0.23
C GLN A 42 6.98 -3.23 -0.22
N ILE A 43 7.77 -2.21 -0.58
CA ILE A 43 7.33 -0.81 -0.66
C ILE A 43 6.32 -0.64 -1.81
N GLU A 44 6.58 -1.22 -2.98
CA GLU A 44 5.66 -1.20 -4.13
C GLU A 44 4.31 -1.79 -3.74
N ALA A 45 4.30 -2.98 -3.13
CA ALA A 45 3.07 -3.62 -2.67
C ALA A 45 2.32 -2.74 -1.65
N LEU A 46 3.04 -2.08 -0.75
CA LEU A 46 2.44 -1.20 0.26
C LEU A 46 1.82 0.05 -0.38
N LEU A 47 2.48 0.62 -1.39
CA LEU A 47 2.01 1.76 -2.16
C LEU A 47 0.77 1.39 -2.97
N ASP A 48 0.77 0.24 -3.63
CA ASP A 48 -0.39 -0.27 -4.38
C ASP A 48 -1.61 -0.42 -3.47
N ALA A 49 -1.45 -1.07 -2.32
CA ALA A 49 -2.54 -1.23 -1.34
C ALA A 49 -3.07 0.12 -0.83
N TYR A 50 -2.19 1.09 -0.63
CA TYR A 50 -2.59 2.43 -0.19
C TYR A 50 -3.38 3.17 -1.25
N LEU A 51 -2.93 3.12 -2.50
CA LEU A 51 -3.60 3.77 -3.65
C LEU A 51 -4.97 3.15 -3.91
N ASP A 52 -5.07 1.82 -3.88
CA ASP A 52 -6.34 1.13 -4.07
C ASP A 52 -7.33 1.45 -2.94
N GLY A 53 -6.86 1.52 -1.69
CA GLY A 53 -7.67 1.96 -0.56
C GLY A 53 -8.11 3.43 -0.66
N PHE A 54 -7.25 4.30 -1.18
CA PHE A 54 -7.58 5.69 -1.44
C PHE A 54 -8.66 5.82 -2.53
N ASP A 55 -8.51 5.09 -3.63
CA ASP A 55 -9.47 5.07 -4.73
C ASP A 55 -10.84 4.58 -4.28
N ALA A 56 -10.90 3.53 -3.46
CA ALA A 56 -12.15 3.03 -2.88
C ALA A 56 -12.85 4.10 -2.00
N ARG A 57 -12.09 4.85 -1.19
CA ARG A 57 -12.63 5.94 -0.34
C ARG A 57 -13.15 7.10 -1.17
N ILE A 58 -12.43 7.50 -2.21
CA ILE A 58 -12.87 8.53 -3.16
C ILE A 58 -14.16 8.07 -3.85
N GLU A 59 -14.20 6.85 -4.39
CA GLU A 59 -15.39 6.32 -5.06
C GLU A 59 -16.61 6.30 -4.12
N ALA A 60 -16.43 5.91 -2.85
CA ALA A 60 -17.49 5.94 -1.85
C ALA A 60 -18.03 7.37 -1.61
N LEU A 61 -17.14 8.37 -1.47
CA LEU A 61 -17.54 9.77 -1.31
C LEU A 61 -18.30 10.30 -2.54
N LEU A 62 -17.88 9.92 -3.74
CA LEU A 62 -18.50 10.38 -4.98
C LEU A 62 -19.90 9.80 -5.17
N LYS A 63 -20.10 8.53 -4.78
CA LYS A 63 -21.41 7.88 -4.75
C LYS A 63 -22.35 8.56 -3.76
N SER A 64 -21.86 8.98 -2.59
CA SER A 64 -22.70 9.68 -1.60
C SER A 64 -23.04 11.13 -1.97
N ASN A 65 -22.23 11.81 -2.80
CA ASN A 65 -22.40 13.22 -3.16
C ASN A 65 -23.05 13.49 -4.53
N GLY A 66 -23.74 12.52 -5.13
CA GLY A 66 -24.54 12.76 -6.34
C GLY A 66 -23.77 12.83 -7.66
N GLY A 67 -22.55 12.29 -7.72
CA GLY A 67 -21.91 11.92 -8.99
C GLY A 67 -20.98 12.96 -9.61
N PHE A 68 -19.86 13.24 -8.96
CA PHE A 68 -18.68 13.72 -9.70
C PHE A 68 -17.92 12.50 -10.26
N ARG A 69 -17.71 12.44 -11.58
CA ARG A 69 -16.94 11.36 -12.22
C ARG A 69 -15.45 11.72 -12.20
N THR A 70 -14.64 10.93 -11.51
CA THR A 70 -13.18 11.01 -11.63
C THR A 70 -12.72 10.46 -12.97
N ARG A 71 -11.52 10.84 -13.42
CA ARG A 71 -10.84 10.29 -14.61
C ARG A 71 -10.37 8.82 -14.42
N GLY A 72 -11.11 8.04 -13.65
CA GLY A 72 -10.72 6.71 -13.18
C GLY A 72 -9.90 6.74 -11.88
N PRO A 73 -9.54 5.55 -11.36
CA PRO A 73 -8.71 5.39 -10.16
C PRO A 73 -7.36 6.12 -10.30
N ILE A 74 -6.84 6.70 -9.23
CA ILE A 74 -5.50 7.30 -9.20
C ILE A 74 -4.44 6.22 -9.40
N SER A 75 -4.67 5.02 -8.86
CA SER A 75 -3.76 3.89 -9.01
C SER A 75 -3.52 3.51 -10.48
N SER A 76 -4.55 3.59 -11.33
CA SER A 76 -4.40 3.32 -12.77
C SER A 76 -3.60 4.41 -13.49
N ARG A 77 -3.71 5.67 -13.05
CA ARG A 77 -3.04 6.82 -13.66
C ARG A 77 -1.55 6.91 -13.29
N ILE A 78 -1.21 6.57 -12.04
CA ILE A 78 0.20 6.46 -11.61
C ILE A 78 0.90 5.39 -12.44
N ARG A 79 0.29 4.20 -12.57
CA ARG A 79 0.85 3.08 -13.36
C ARG A 79 0.96 3.38 -14.85
N ALA A 80 0.08 4.22 -15.40
CA ALA A 80 0.14 4.68 -16.78
C ALA A 80 1.13 5.85 -17.01
N GLY A 81 1.77 6.39 -15.96
CA GLY A 81 2.66 7.54 -16.06
C GLY A 81 1.95 8.86 -16.41
N GLN A 82 0.68 9.00 -16.04
CA GLN A 82 -0.19 10.11 -16.45
C GLN A 82 -0.39 11.19 -15.36
N LEU A 83 0.60 11.36 -14.48
CA LEU A 83 0.64 12.39 -13.43
C LEU A 83 1.92 13.23 -13.56
#